data_AF-A0A482W4D4-F1
#
_entry.id   AF-A0A482W4D4-F1
#
_cell.length_a   1.000
_cell.length_b   1.000
_cell.length_c   1.000
_cell.angle_alpha   90.00
_cell.angle_beta   90.00
_cell.angle_gamma   90.00
#
_symmetry.space_group_name_H-M   'P 1'
#
loop_
_entity.id
_entity.type
_entity.pdbx_description
1 polymer ?
#
loop_
_entity_poly.entity_id
_entity_poly.type
_entity_poly.pdbx_seq_one_letter_code
_entity_poly.pdbx_strand_id
1 'polypeptide(L)'
;MPTYAIHRDSQYFPDPERFNPERFSEENKGNIRPYTYLPFGSGPRNCIGSRFALLETKVLFFHILSHFEIIPIEKTQIPLQLNRKSFNMTAEGGFWFGFKRRFK
;
A
#
# COMPACT_ATOMS: atom_id res chain seq x y z
N MET A 1 -1.17 -1.99 18.65
CA MET A 1 -1.69 -3.20 17.96
C MET A 1 -0.76 -3.55 16.81
N PRO A 2 -0.48 -4.84 16.56
CA PRO A 2 0.34 -5.26 15.42
C PRO A 2 -0.47 -5.16 14.11
N THR A 3 -0.60 -3.96 13.55
CA THR A 3 -1.42 -3.68 12.34
C THR A 3 -1.04 -4.58 11.17
N TYR A 4 0.26 -4.79 10.95
CA TYR A 4 0.77 -5.69 9.90
C TYR A 4 0.18 -7.10 9.99
N ALA A 5 0.12 -7.68 11.19
CA ALA A 5 -0.39 -9.02 11.41
C ALA A 5 -1.91 -9.09 11.19
N ILE A 6 -2.66 -8.12 11.72
CA ILE A 6 -4.12 -8.08 11.58
C ILE A 6 -4.52 -7.90 10.10
N HIS A 7 -3.81 -7.04 9.35
CA HIS A 7 -4.08 -6.80 7.93
C HIS A 7 -3.76 -8.02 7.05
N ARG A 8 -3.03 -9.00 7.59
CA ARG A 8 -2.67 -10.25 6.92
C ARG A 8 -3.29 -11.49 7.54
N ASP A 9 -4.20 -11.32 8.49
CA ASP A 9 -4.91 -12.43 9.09
C ASP A 9 -5.99 -12.94 8.12
N SER A 10 -5.87 -14.20 7.70
CA SER A 10 -6.80 -14.84 6.76
C SER A 10 -8.22 -14.97 7.32
N GLN A 11 -8.39 -14.88 8.65
CA GLN A 11 -9.72 -14.80 9.27
C GLN A 11 -10.49 -13.54 8.85
N TYR A 12 -9.78 -12.43 8.60
CA TYR A 12 -10.39 -11.16 8.22
C TYR A 12 -10.21 -10.83 6.75
N PHE A 13 -9.12 -11.30 6.14
CA PHE A 13 -8.73 -10.99 4.78
C PHE A 13 -8.37 -12.29 4.03
N PRO A 14 -9.34 -12.92 3.32
CA PRO A 14 -9.07 -14.11 2.49
C PRO A 14 -7.97 -13.81 1.47
N ASP A 15 -7.03 -14.74 1.24
CA ASP A 15 -5.84 -14.53 0.41
C ASP A 15 -5.07 -13.23 0.75
N PRO A 16 -4.59 -13.07 1.99
CA PRO A 16 -4.07 -11.79 2.49
C PRO A 16 -2.79 -11.32 1.78
N GLU A 17 -1.99 -12.25 1.23
CA GLU A 17 -0.76 -11.94 0.50
C GLU A 17 -1.01 -11.54 -0.97
N ARG A 18 -2.24 -11.73 -1.47
CA ARG A 18 -2.61 -11.32 -2.83
C ARG A 18 -2.96 -9.84 -2.84
N PHE A 19 -2.29 -9.08 -3.71
CA PHE A 19 -2.71 -7.71 -4.02
C PHE A 19 -4.06 -7.73 -4.75
N ASN A 20 -5.12 -7.38 -4.03
CA ASN A 20 -6.50 -7.35 -4.54
C ASN A 20 -7.18 -6.01 -4.21
N PRO A 21 -7.13 -5.02 -5.13
CA PRO A 21 -7.79 -3.73 -4.94
C PRO A 21 -9.31 -3.82 -4.73
N GLU A 22 -9.96 -4.80 -5.37
CA GLU A 22 -11.42 -5.00 -5.30
C GLU A 22 -11.92 -5.32 -3.90
N ARG A 23 -11.03 -5.73 -2.98
CA ARG A 23 -11.37 -5.90 -1.57
C ARG A 23 -11.91 -4.60 -0.94
N PHE A 24 -11.45 -3.46 -1.43
CA PHE A 24 -11.79 -2.13 -0.92
C PHE A 24 -12.74 -1.37 -1.85
N SER A 25 -13.37 -2.05 -2.80
CA SER A 25 -14.38 -1.46 -3.68
C SER A 25 -15.62 -1.02 -2.89
N GLU A 26 -16.44 -0.15 -3.49
CA GLU A 26 -17.68 0.32 -2.87
C GLU A 26 -18.63 -0.83 -2.53
N GLU A 27 -18.63 -1.88 -3.34
CA GLU A 27 -19.46 -3.09 -3.15
C GLU A 27 -18.94 -3.98 -2.02
N ASN A 28 -17.62 -4.10 -1.86
CA ASN A 28 -17.00 -4.99 -0.87
C ASN A 28 -16.64 -4.31 0.46
N LYS A 29 -16.50 -2.98 0.52
CA LYS A 29 -16.04 -2.29 1.74
C LYS A 29 -16.94 -2.54 2.95
N GLY A 30 -18.24 -2.80 2.74
CA GLY A 30 -19.18 -3.15 3.80
C GLY A 30 -18.88 -4.49 4.49
N ASN A 31 -18.15 -5.38 3.81
CA ASN A 31 -17.74 -6.69 4.33
C ASN A 31 -16.48 -6.61 5.21
N ILE A 32 -15.79 -5.46 5.24
CA ILE A 32 -14.61 -5.26 6.08
C ILE A 32 -15.05 -5.14 7.53
N ARG A 33 -14.64 -6.11 8.36
CA ARG A 33 -14.98 -6.09 9.78
C ARG A 33 -14.41 -4.82 10.45
N PRO A 34 -15.19 -4.12 11.28
CA PRO A 34 -14.70 -2.96 12.01
C PRO A 34 -13.43 -3.29 12.80
N TYR A 35 -12.49 -2.34 12.84
CA TYR A 35 -11.21 -2.44 13.56
C TYR A 35 -10.23 -3.53 13.06
N THR A 36 -10.47 -4.16 11.91
CA THR A 36 -9.50 -5.08 11.29
C THR A 36 -8.67 -4.40 10.19
N TYR A 37 -9.17 -3.31 9.60
CA TYR A 37 -8.39 -2.45 8.70
C TYR A 37 -8.15 -1.07 9.35
N LEU A 38 -6.90 -0.81 9.73
CA LEU A 38 -6.50 0.34 10.57
C LEU A 38 -5.18 0.98 10.08
N PRO A 39 -5.06 1.37 8.79
CA PRO A 39 -3.81 1.90 8.23
C PRO A 39 -3.37 3.23 8.87
N PHE A 40 -4.30 3.99 9.43
CA PHE A 40 -4.07 5.29 10.07
C PHE A 40 -4.39 5.27 11.58
N GLY A 41 -4.52 4.08 12.17
CA GLY A 41 -4.98 3.93 13.55
C GLY A 41 -6.46 4.28 13.75
N SER A 42 -6.91 4.28 15.01
CA SER A 42 -8.27 4.64 15.42
C SER A 42 -8.25 5.27 16.82
N GLY A 43 -9.33 5.95 17.20
CA GLY A 43 -9.46 6.64 18.48
C GLY A 43 -8.70 7.98 18.56
N PRO A 44 -8.50 8.53 19.77
CA PRO A 44 -7.93 9.88 19.99
C PRO A 44 -6.50 10.09 19.49
N ARG A 45 -5.80 9.02 19.14
CA ARG A 45 -4.41 9.02 18.65
C ARG A 45 -4.30 8.50 17.22
N ASN A 46 -5.40 8.53 16.46
CA ASN A 46 -5.35 8.25 15.03
C ASN A 46 -4.52 9.30 14.29
N CYS A 47 -4.08 8.98 13.08
CA CYS A 47 -3.28 9.88 12.27
C CYS A 47 -4.13 11.07 11.80
N ILE A 48 -3.83 12.25 12.34
CA ILE A 48 -4.44 13.52 11.92
C ILE A 48 -4.16 13.85 10.44
N GLY A 49 -3.04 13.36 9.89
CA GLY A 49 -2.63 13.56 8.51
C GLY A 49 -3.27 12.60 7.49
N SER A 50 -4.15 11.68 7.90
CA SER A 50 -4.70 10.63 7.03
C SER A 50 -5.34 11.17 5.73
N ARG A 51 -6.13 12.25 5.83
CA ARG A 51 -6.76 12.88 4.66
C ARG A 51 -5.73 13.51 3.73
N PHE A 52 -4.71 14.16 4.28
CA PHE A 52 -3.63 14.78 3.51
C PHE A 52 -2.79 13.72 2.80
N ALA A 53 -2.37 12.67 3.50
CA ALA A 53 -1.59 11.57 2.93
C ALA A 53 -2.31 10.89 1.75
N LEU A 54 -3.63 10.67 1.86
CA LEU A 54 -4.43 10.10 0.77
C LEU A 54 -4.53 11.04 -0.43
N LEU A 55 -4.70 12.34 -0.20
CA LEU A 55 -4.74 13.34 -1.29
C LEU A 55 -3.39 13.40 -2.00
N GLU A 56 -2.30 13.59 -1.25
CA GLU A 56 -0.94 13.67 -1.78
C GLU A 56 -0.58 12.43 -2.60
N THR A 57 -0.86 11.23 -2.07
CA THR A 57 -0.60 9.96 -2.76
C THR A 57 -1.38 9.85 -4.07
N LYS A 58 -2.66 10.25 -4.09
CA LYS A 58 -3.48 10.25 -5.32
C LYS A 58 -2.93 11.21 -6.37
N VAL A 59 -2.55 12.42 -5.98
CA VAL A 59 -1.98 13.43 -6.87
C VAL A 59 -0.64 12.93 -7.44
N LEU A 60 0.23 12.36 -6.59
CA LEU A 60 1.49 11.76 -7.01
C LEU A 60 1.28 10.67 -8.06
N PHE A 61 0.38 9.70 -7.79
CA PHE A 61 0.08 8.63 -8.75
C PHE A 61 -0.52 9.17 -10.04
N PHE A 62 -1.43 10.16 -9.97
CA PHE A 62 -1.98 10.78 -11.17
C PHE A 62 -0.88 11.35 -12.08
N HIS A 63 0.06 12.12 -11.52
CA HIS A 63 1.16 12.69 -12.31
C HIS A 63 2.09 11.62 -12.86
N ILE A 64 2.50 10.64 -12.04
CA ILE A 64 3.38 9.56 -12.49
C ILE A 64 2.71 8.79 -13.64
N LEU A 65 1.49 8.30 -13.43
CA LEU A 65 0.80 7.42 -14.40
C LEU A 65 0.32 8.16 -15.65
N SER A 66 0.11 9.48 -15.58
CA SER A 66 -0.22 10.32 -16.75
C SER A 66 0.96 10.54 -17.68
N HIS A 67 2.20 10.49 -17.16
CA HIS A 67 3.40 10.81 -17.92
C HIS A 67 4.34 9.63 -18.13
N PHE A 68 4.23 8.59 -17.31
CA PHE A 68 5.17 7.47 -17.27
C PHE A 68 4.47 6.12 -17.09
N GLU A 69 5.07 5.10 -17.66
CA GLU A 69 4.89 3.70 -17.28
C GLU A 69 5.95 3.35 -16.24
N ILE A 70 5.53 2.68 -15.17
CA ILE A 70 6.44 2.15 -14.15
C ILE A 70 6.91 0.78 -14.63
N ILE A 71 8.22 0.59 -14.79
CA ILE A 71 8.79 -0.65 -15.31
C ILE A 71 9.79 -1.26 -14.32
N PRO A 72 9.92 -2.59 -14.25
CA PRO A 72 11.00 -3.22 -13.51
C PRO A 72 12.34 -2.92 -14.19
N ILE A 73 13.38 -2.76 -13.38
CA ILE A 73 14.79 -2.65 -13.79
C ILE A 73 15.58 -3.79 -13.15
N GLU A 74 16.85 -3.93 -13.50
CA GLU A 74 17.74 -4.96 -12.95
C GLU A 74 17.77 -4.98 -11.41
N LYS A 75 17.64 -3.82 -10.76
CA LYS A 75 17.60 -3.69 -9.30
C LYS A 75 16.23 -3.95 -8.67
N THR A 76 15.17 -4.09 -9.46
CA THR A 76 13.81 -4.28 -8.95
C THR A 76 13.65 -5.68 -8.37
N GLN A 77 13.29 -5.77 -7.09
CA GLN A 77 13.00 -7.05 -6.43
C GLN A 77 11.54 -7.45 -6.65
N ILE A 78 11.33 -8.60 -7.30
CA ILE A 78 10.01 -9.21 -7.50
C ILE A 78 10.11 -10.69 -7.11
N PRO A 79 9.46 -11.15 -6.02
CA PRO A 79 8.65 -10.37 -5.08
C PRO A 79 9.50 -9.46 -4.18
N LEU A 80 8.88 -8.38 -3.68
CA LEU A 80 9.52 -7.44 -2.76
C LEU A 80 9.82 -8.12 -1.42
N GLN A 81 11.04 -7.95 -0.92
CA GLN A 81 11.44 -8.42 0.41
C GLN A 81 11.47 -7.25 1.38
N LEU A 82 10.89 -7.42 2.58
CA LEU A 82 10.89 -6.39 3.62
C LEU A 82 12.23 -6.38 4.38
N ASN A 83 12.74 -5.18 4.64
CA ASN A 83 13.91 -4.98 5.48
C ASN A 83 13.56 -5.28 6.94
N ARG A 84 14.19 -6.32 7.49
CA ARG A 84 13.95 -6.79 8.87
C ARG A 84 14.74 -6.03 9.94
N LYS A 85 15.65 -5.15 9.53
CA LYS A 85 16.54 -4.38 10.42
C LYS A 85 16.03 -2.96 10.68
N SER A 86 15.03 -2.52 9.92
CA SER A 86 14.45 -1.17 10.01
C SER A 86 13.21 -1.15 10.91
N PHE A 87 13.02 -0.05 11.65
CA PHE A 87 11.78 0.21 12.39
C PHE A 87 10.59 0.45 11.44
N ASN A 88 10.82 1.17 10.34
CA ASN A 88 9.82 1.38 9.30
C ASN A 88 9.80 0.21 8.33
N MET A 89 8.61 -0.13 7.81
CA MET A 89 8.47 -1.09 6.72
C MET A 89 9.08 -0.50 5.43
N THR A 90 10.26 -0.98 5.06
CA THR A 90 10.95 -0.61 3.82
C THR A 90 11.33 -1.86 3.05
N ALA A 91 11.67 -1.72 1.77
CA ALA A 91 12.25 -2.82 0.98
C ALA A 91 13.70 -3.09 1.39
N GLU A 92 14.10 -4.37 1.38
CA GLU A 92 15.50 -4.78 1.49
C GLU A 92 16.29 -4.18 0.31
N GLY A 93 17.34 -3.40 0.59
CA GLY A 93 18.12 -2.73 -0.46
C GLY A 93 17.43 -1.52 -1.12
N GLY A 94 16.23 -1.13 -0.68
CA GLY A 94 15.50 0.06 -1.17
C GLY A 94 14.47 -0.21 -2.27
N PHE A 95 13.63 0.79 -2.57
CA PHE A 95 12.61 0.70 -3.62
C PHE A 95 13.21 1.09 -4.97
N TRP A 96 13.35 0.12 -5.89
CA TRP A 96 13.92 0.34 -7.22
C TRP A 96 12.91 0.00 -8.31
N PHE A 97 12.63 0.96 -9.19
CA PHE A 97 11.82 0.80 -10.40
C PHE A 97 12.19 1.92 -11.38
N GLY A 98 11.95 1.70 -12.66
CA GLY A 98 12.21 2.66 -13.73
C GLY A 98 10.94 3.41 -14.15
N PHE A 99 11.14 4.57 -14.77
CA PHE A 99 10.08 5.32 -15.44
C PHE A 99 10.36 5.37 -16.94
N LYS A 100 9.41 4.87 -17.73
CA LYS A 100 9.41 5.00 -19.19
C LYS A 100 8.37 6.05 -19.57
N ARG A 101 8.79 7.12 -20.27
CA ARG A 101 7.86 8.19 -20.66
C ARG A 101 6.76 7.64 -21.57
N ARG A 102 5.51 7.96 -21.28
CA ARG A 102 4.36 7.72 -22.16
C ARG A 102 4.41 8.75 -23.28
N PHE A 103 4.54 8.28 -24.52
CA PHE A 103 4.31 9.12 -25.68
C PHE A 103 2.80 9.24 -25.85
N LYS A 104 2.31 10.47 -25.97
CA LYS A 104 0.92 10.74 -26.33
C LYS A 104 0.69 10.37 -27.80
#